data_AF-K2H1I6-F1
#
_entry.id   AF-K2H1I6-F1
#
_cell.length_a   1.000
_cell.length_b   1.000
_cell.length_c   1.000
_cell.angle_alpha   90.00
_cell.angle_beta   90.00
_cell.angle_gamma   90.00
#
_symmetry.space_group_name_H-M   'P 1'
#
loop_
_entity.id
_entity.type
_entity.pdbx_description
1 polymer ?
#
loop_
_entity_poly.entity_id
_entity_poly.type
_entity_poly.pdbx_seq_one_letter_code
_entity_poly.pdbx_strand_id
1 'polypeptide(L)'
;MENNEAKELNALKLILIKKYKWLDRLKTYKLWKVSNSVYADSFDWINVTSFIDKKWETIFHVDPVRSAHYFKKALYLAWYKEIKDASWIYNLYLIKNIDTKTWNAILWSKPLDKHSLEYFRAWHDIIFHEDKLWLETYKRPSLEWNLHKPQDWQLEWYIWSWALRIKDLHTLLMQKQIDRKIFDKFLPSLQKLLLTQIWDTRFEALWDYVTEQEIKDYYEGWYISKDLAMECYKKIKERDSIKQRKEKRKKEIRSKTHEWVNSIYG
;
A
#
# COMPACT_ATOMS: atom_id res chain seq x y z
N MET A 1 -4.69 -9.19 32.64
CA MET A 1 -3.97 -8.54 31.51
C MET A 1 -4.74 -7.35 30.93
N GLU A 2 -6.07 -7.42 30.78
CA GLU A 2 -6.91 -6.31 30.26
C GLU A 2 -6.73 -4.97 30.98
N ASN A 3 -6.49 -5.00 32.30
CA ASN A 3 -6.35 -3.78 33.12
C ASN A 3 -5.04 -3.01 32.85
N ASN A 4 -4.03 -3.62 32.23
CA ASN A 4 -2.78 -2.92 31.90
C ASN A 4 -2.87 -2.23 30.53
N GLU A 5 -3.47 -2.91 29.55
CA GLU A 5 -3.67 -2.37 28.20
C GLU A 5 -4.62 -1.17 28.18
N ALA A 6 -5.71 -1.23 28.96
CA ALA A 6 -6.62 -0.10 29.10
C ALA A 6 -5.95 1.13 29.75
N LYS A 7 -5.04 0.91 30.71
CA LYS A 7 -4.25 1.98 31.33
C LYS A 7 -3.26 2.59 30.36
N GLU A 8 -2.58 1.75 29.59
CA GLU A 8 -1.69 2.19 28.50
C GLU A 8 -2.48 3.06 27.52
N LEU A 9 -3.56 2.55 26.91
CA LEU A 9 -4.39 3.29 25.95
C LEU A 9 -4.92 4.63 26.49
N ASN A 10 -5.31 4.69 27.76
CA ASN A 10 -5.75 5.94 28.40
C ASN A 10 -4.60 6.94 28.57
N ALA A 11 -3.41 6.49 29.00
CA ALA A 11 -2.24 7.35 29.08
C ALA A 11 -1.85 7.89 27.69
N LEU A 12 -2.00 7.07 26.64
CA LEU A 12 -1.76 7.46 25.25
C LEU A 12 -2.75 8.52 24.76
N LYS A 13 -4.03 8.32 25.05
CA LYS A 13 -5.08 9.31 24.75
C LYS A 13 -4.74 10.67 25.36
N LEU A 14 -4.26 10.69 26.61
CA LEU A 14 -3.86 11.94 27.29
C LEU A 14 -2.64 12.61 26.63
N ILE A 15 -1.63 11.85 26.18
CA ILE A 15 -0.47 12.39 25.46
C ILE A 15 -0.91 13.05 24.15
N LEU A 16 -1.75 12.38 23.36
CA LEU A 16 -2.25 12.91 22.10
C LEU A 16 -3.11 14.16 22.30
N ILE A 17 -3.99 14.17 23.30
CA ILE A 17 -4.76 15.36 23.67
C ILE A 17 -3.85 16.53 24.04
N LYS A 18 -2.77 16.28 24.79
CA LYS A 18 -1.80 17.31 25.17
C LYS A 18 -1.03 17.87 23.95
N LYS A 19 -0.63 17.02 23.02
CA LYS A 19 0.07 17.39 21.78
C LYS A 19 -0.86 18.15 20.83
N TYR A 20 -2.09 17.69 20.70
CA TYR A 20 -3.12 18.23 19.83
C TYR A 20 -4.31 18.71 20.64
N LYS A 21 -4.17 19.90 21.24
CA LYS A 21 -5.17 20.50 22.16
C LYS A 21 -6.62 20.51 21.63
N TRP A 22 -6.80 20.45 20.31
CA TRP A 22 -8.12 20.37 19.68
C TRP A 22 -8.81 19.01 19.88
N LEU A 23 -8.07 17.92 20.13
CA LEU A 23 -8.61 16.60 20.44
C LEU A 23 -9.37 16.59 21.78
N ASP A 24 -8.99 17.43 22.74
CA ASP A 24 -9.71 17.57 24.02
C ASP A 24 -11.16 18.02 23.81
N ARG A 25 -11.40 18.77 22.73
CA ARG A 25 -12.73 19.26 22.35
C ARG A 25 -13.57 18.15 21.71
N LEU A 26 -12.94 17.07 21.26
CA LEU A 26 -13.59 15.90 20.70
C LEU A 26 -13.87 14.88 21.81
N LYS A 27 -14.99 15.08 22.51
CA LYS A 27 -15.51 14.13 23.53
C LYS A 27 -15.58 12.68 23.05
N THR A 28 -15.58 12.51 21.74
CA THR A 28 -15.78 11.29 20.99
C THR A 28 -14.50 10.60 20.54
N TYR A 29 -13.33 11.19 20.83
CA TYR A 29 -12.05 10.61 20.43
C TYR A 29 -11.79 9.26 21.08
N LYS A 30 -11.45 8.26 20.26
CA LYS A 30 -11.12 6.90 20.68
C LYS A 30 -9.87 6.38 19.99
N LEU A 31 -9.19 5.47 20.69
CA LEU A 31 -7.96 4.84 20.26
C LEU A 31 -8.10 3.32 20.50
N TRP A 32 -7.70 2.53 19.51
CA TRP A 32 -7.68 1.07 19.58
C TRP A 32 -6.30 0.55 19.20
N LYS A 33 -5.84 -0.48 19.91
CA LYS A 33 -4.60 -1.16 19.55
C LYS A 33 -4.84 -2.09 18.37
N VAL A 34 -4.04 -1.94 17.32
CA VAL A 34 -4.09 -2.77 16.10
C VAL A 34 -3.00 -3.84 16.14
N SER A 35 -1.81 -3.46 16.63
CA SER A 35 -0.68 -4.35 16.86
C SER A 35 0.24 -3.76 17.95
N ASN A 36 1.37 -4.42 18.24
CA ASN A 36 2.34 -3.91 19.22
C ASN A 36 2.93 -2.53 18.87
N SER A 37 2.87 -2.10 17.61
CA SER A 37 3.45 -0.83 17.16
C SER A 37 2.51 0.07 16.38
N VAL A 38 1.22 -0.29 16.28
CA VAL A 38 0.22 0.43 15.48
C VAL A 38 -1.07 0.55 16.26
N TYR A 39 -1.65 1.74 16.24
CA TYR A 39 -2.92 2.09 16.84
C TYR A 39 -3.83 2.72 15.78
N ALA A 40 -5.12 2.48 15.87
CA ALA A 40 -6.14 3.16 15.07
C ALA A 40 -6.84 4.21 15.93
N ASP A 41 -7.08 5.38 15.38
CA ASP A 41 -7.85 6.43 16.06
C ASP A 41 -9.11 6.81 15.29
N SER A 42 -10.08 7.41 16.01
CA SER A 42 -11.34 7.87 15.44
C SER A 42 -11.83 9.11 16.16
N PHE A 43 -12.19 10.14 15.39
CA PHE A 43 -12.85 11.35 15.91
C PHE A 43 -14.37 11.18 16.03
N ASP A 44 -14.96 10.35 15.18
CA ASP A 44 -16.41 10.18 15.02
C ASP A 44 -16.93 8.83 15.52
N TRP A 45 -16.10 8.08 16.26
CA TRP A 45 -16.44 6.82 16.97
C TRP A 45 -16.99 5.71 16.06
N ILE A 46 -17.07 6.00 14.77
CA ILE A 46 -17.75 5.21 13.74
C ILE A 46 -16.74 4.75 12.70
N ASN A 47 -15.85 5.64 12.26
CA ASN A 47 -14.86 5.39 11.23
C ASN A 47 -13.45 5.64 11.74
N VAL A 48 -12.51 4.78 11.33
CA VAL A 48 -11.09 5.02 11.60
C VAL A 48 -10.66 6.25 10.82
N THR A 49 -10.10 7.23 11.52
CA THR A 49 -9.62 8.47 10.93
C THR A 49 -8.16 8.35 10.51
N SER A 50 -7.31 7.75 11.36
CA SER A 50 -5.90 7.56 11.05
C SER A 50 -5.31 6.34 11.77
N PHE A 51 -4.11 5.96 11.33
CA PHE A 51 -3.27 5.03 12.06
C PHE A 51 -2.04 5.74 12.57
N ILE A 52 -1.62 5.38 13.79
CA ILE A 52 -0.56 6.05 14.53
C ILE A 52 0.44 4.99 15.00
N ASP A 53 1.73 5.32 14.97
CA ASP A 53 2.79 4.43 15.42
C ASP A 53 3.01 4.48 16.94
N LYS A 54 3.94 3.67 17.44
CA LYS A 54 4.34 3.67 18.86
C LYS A 54 5.04 4.95 19.36
N LYS A 55 5.43 5.85 18.45
CA LYS A 55 6.02 7.15 18.75
C LYS A 55 4.98 8.27 18.69
N TRP A 56 3.71 7.93 18.45
CA TRP A 56 2.59 8.88 18.40
C TRP A 56 2.68 9.81 17.19
N GLU A 57 3.23 9.29 16.10
CA GLU A 57 3.27 9.93 14.80
C GLU A 57 2.24 9.27 13.89
N THR A 58 1.49 10.09 13.16
CA THR A 58 0.53 9.57 12.18
C THR A 58 1.28 8.83 11.10
N ILE A 59 0.92 7.57 10.91
CA ILE A 59 1.39 6.73 9.82
C ILE A 59 0.67 7.18 8.53
N PHE A 60 -0.66 7.19 8.54
CA PHE A 60 -1.47 7.76 7.45
C PHE A 60 -2.89 8.11 7.91
N HIS A 61 -3.52 9.03 7.18
CA HIS A 61 -4.93 9.39 7.34
C HIS A 61 -5.81 8.67 6.31
N VAL A 62 -6.95 8.16 6.75
CA VAL A 62 -7.89 7.41 5.91
C VAL A 62 -8.73 8.34 5.01
N ASP A 63 -9.23 9.45 5.56
CA ASP A 63 -10.14 10.34 4.85
C ASP A 63 -9.54 10.97 3.58
N PRO A 64 -8.29 11.51 3.60
CA PRO A 64 -7.67 12.05 2.40
C PRO A 64 -7.56 11.00 1.29
N VAL A 65 -7.20 9.76 1.63
CA VAL A 65 -7.08 8.65 0.68
C VAL A 65 -8.44 8.28 0.09
N ARG A 66 -9.48 8.23 0.93
CA ARG A 66 -10.87 7.99 0.47
C ARG A 66 -11.35 9.06 -0.50
N SER A 67 -10.93 10.32 -0.31
CA SER A 67 -11.27 11.44 -1.16
C SER A 67 -10.38 11.57 -2.42
N ALA A 68 -9.34 10.76 -2.52
CA ALA A 68 -8.35 10.87 -3.60
C ALA A 68 -8.94 10.47 -4.95
N HIS A 69 -8.39 11.05 -6.02
CA HIS A 69 -8.90 10.91 -7.37
C HIS A 69 -8.94 9.44 -7.85
N TYR A 70 -7.91 8.65 -7.53
CA TYR A 70 -7.83 7.27 -7.97
C TYR A 70 -8.37 6.24 -6.97
N PHE A 71 -8.99 6.67 -5.86
CA PHE A 71 -9.38 5.80 -4.75
C PHE A 71 -10.15 4.54 -5.16
N LYS A 72 -11.18 4.67 -6.01
CA LYS A 72 -11.99 3.51 -6.47
C LYS A 72 -11.17 2.49 -7.26
N LYS A 73 -10.21 2.95 -8.06
CA LYS A 73 -9.32 2.09 -8.85
C LYS A 73 -8.25 1.46 -7.96
N ALA A 74 -7.71 2.22 -7.00
CA ALA A 74 -6.76 1.73 -6.01
C ALA A 74 -7.35 0.62 -5.13
N LEU A 75 -8.61 0.79 -4.67
CA LEU A 75 -9.37 -0.26 -3.99
C LEU A 75 -9.41 -1.55 -4.82
N TYR A 76 -9.78 -1.45 -6.10
CA TYR A 76 -9.90 -2.61 -6.97
C TYR A 76 -8.56 -3.35 -7.14
N LEU A 77 -7.48 -2.60 -7.39
CA LEU A 77 -6.12 -3.16 -7.54
C LEU A 77 -5.62 -3.82 -6.24
N ALA A 78 -5.97 -3.24 -5.11
CA ALA A 78 -5.68 -3.79 -3.79
C ALA A 78 -6.55 -5.02 -3.44
N TRP A 79 -7.49 -5.42 -4.30
CA TRP A 79 -8.48 -6.48 -4.07
C TRP A 79 -9.52 -6.16 -2.98
N TYR A 80 -9.87 -4.89 -2.81
CA TYR A 80 -10.89 -4.44 -1.87
C TYR A 80 -12.03 -3.64 -2.50
N LYS A 81 -13.11 -3.50 -1.75
CA LYS A 81 -14.25 -2.64 -2.03
C LYS A 81 -14.73 -2.00 -0.73
N GLU A 82 -14.87 -0.69 -0.72
CA GLU A 82 -15.54 0.02 0.37
C GLU A 82 -17.03 0.19 0.03
N ILE A 83 -17.90 -0.15 0.98
CA ILE A 83 -19.35 0.04 0.91
C ILE A 83 -19.75 0.89 2.10
N LYS A 84 -20.46 1.98 1.83
CA LYS A 84 -21.03 2.84 2.86
C LYS A 84 -22.44 2.37 3.19
N ASP A 85 -22.72 2.12 4.47
CA ASP A 85 -24.06 1.75 4.91
C ASP A 85 -24.95 2.98 5.21
N ALA A 86 -26.21 2.71 5.57
CA ALA A 86 -27.20 3.74 5.90
C ALA A 86 -26.84 4.57 7.15
N SER A 87 -25.94 4.05 8.00
CA SER A 87 -25.46 4.72 9.22
C SER A 87 -24.14 5.49 8.99
N TRP A 88 -23.80 5.76 7.72
CA TRP A 88 -22.56 6.46 7.33
C TRP A 88 -21.28 5.72 7.72
N ILE A 89 -21.38 4.41 7.94
CA ILE A 89 -20.24 3.54 8.28
C ILE A 89 -19.62 3.05 6.98
N TYR A 90 -18.32 3.30 6.82
CA TYR A 90 -17.55 2.79 5.70
C TYR A 90 -17.01 1.40 6.03
N ASN A 91 -17.49 0.38 5.32
CA ASN A 91 -17.17 -1.02 5.52
C ASN A 91 -16.30 -1.53 4.37
N LEU A 92 -15.11 -2.07 4.69
CA LEU A 92 -14.16 -2.55 3.69
C LEU A 92 -14.28 -4.07 3.54
N TYR A 93 -14.43 -4.54 2.31
CA TYR A 93 -14.57 -5.96 1.96
C TYR A 93 -13.47 -6.37 0.99
N LEU A 94 -13.03 -7.62 1.09
CA LEU A 94 -12.26 -8.26 0.01
C LEU A 94 -13.14 -8.44 -1.23
N ILE A 95 -12.62 -8.26 -2.44
CA ILE A 95 -13.41 -8.40 -3.68
C ILE A 95 -14.01 -9.80 -3.83
N LYS A 96 -13.33 -10.85 -3.37
CA LYS A 96 -13.88 -12.23 -3.38
C LYS A 96 -15.18 -12.37 -2.56
N ASN A 97 -15.45 -11.40 -1.67
CA ASN A 97 -16.62 -11.33 -0.80
C ASN A 97 -17.73 -10.44 -1.38
N ILE A 98 -17.58 -9.99 -2.63
CA ILE A 98 -18.51 -9.13 -3.36
C ILE A 98 -19.12 -9.92 -4.52
N ASP A 99 -20.43 -9.75 -4.74
CA ASP A 99 -21.09 -10.23 -5.95
C ASP A 99 -20.67 -9.34 -7.13
N THR A 100 -19.99 -9.93 -8.11
CA THR A 100 -19.43 -9.21 -9.26
C THR A 100 -20.49 -8.64 -10.20
N LYS A 101 -21.76 -9.10 -10.12
CA LYS A 101 -22.87 -8.56 -10.91
C LYS A 101 -23.48 -7.33 -10.26
N THR A 102 -23.66 -7.37 -8.94
CA THR A 102 -24.38 -6.32 -8.19
C THR A 102 -23.47 -5.35 -7.46
N TRP A 103 -22.17 -5.67 -7.35
CA TRP A 103 -21.18 -4.93 -6.56
C TRP A 103 -21.51 -4.79 -5.06
N ASN A 104 -22.43 -5.62 -4.58
CA ASN A 104 -22.81 -5.70 -3.17
C ASN A 104 -22.07 -6.82 -2.46
N ALA A 105 -21.97 -6.72 -1.13
CA ALA A 105 -21.45 -7.81 -0.31
C ALA A 105 -22.31 -9.08 -0.50
N ILE A 106 -21.65 -10.23 -0.64
CA ILE A 106 -22.33 -11.54 -0.62
C ILE A 106 -23.02 -11.71 0.74
N LEU A 107 -24.19 -12.36 0.76
CA LEU A 107 -25.13 -12.41 1.90
C LEU A 107 -24.53 -12.82 3.27
N TRP A 108 -23.36 -13.44 3.28
CA TRP A 108 -22.68 -13.95 4.49
C TRP A 108 -21.27 -13.38 4.69
N SER A 109 -20.83 -12.45 3.82
CA SER A 109 -19.51 -11.89 3.96
C SER A 109 -19.48 -10.81 5.03
N LYS A 110 -18.45 -10.87 5.88
CA LYS A 110 -18.20 -9.84 6.88
C LYS A 110 -17.21 -8.83 6.33
N PRO A 111 -17.39 -7.54 6.63
CA PRO A 111 -16.33 -6.58 6.38
C PRO A 111 -15.12 -6.91 7.24
N LEU A 112 -13.97 -6.39 6.82
CA LEU A 112 -12.77 -6.40 7.63
C LEU A 112 -13.02 -5.62 8.93
N ASP A 113 -12.55 -6.17 10.05
CA ASP A 113 -12.59 -5.47 11.32
C ASP A 113 -11.69 -4.24 11.27
N LYS A 114 -12.29 -3.07 11.50
CA LYS A 114 -11.66 -1.74 11.39
C LYS A 114 -10.44 -1.57 12.30
N HIS A 115 -10.37 -2.32 13.40
CA HIS A 115 -9.26 -2.23 14.35
C HIS A 115 -8.25 -3.38 14.20
N SER A 116 -8.38 -4.19 13.14
CA SER A 116 -7.49 -5.31 12.87
C SER A 116 -6.24 -4.92 12.08
N LEU A 117 -5.18 -5.73 12.23
CA LEU A 117 -3.98 -5.61 11.41
C LEU A 117 -4.27 -5.83 9.91
N GLU A 118 -5.27 -6.64 9.58
CA GLU A 118 -5.70 -6.86 8.20
C GLU A 118 -6.27 -5.57 7.58
N TYR A 119 -7.11 -4.84 8.30
CA TYR A 119 -7.66 -3.57 7.83
C TYR A 119 -6.58 -2.48 7.69
N PHE A 120 -5.62 -2.41 8.61
CA PHE A 120 -4.44 -1.55 8.46
C PHE A 120 -3.64 -1.85 7.19
N ARG A 121 -3.33 -3.14 6.94
CA ARG A 121 -2.60 -3.57 5.74
C ARG A 121 -3.38 -3.28 4.47
N ALA A 122 -4.69 -3.48 4.47
CA ALA A 122 -5.55 -3.16 3.34
C ALA A 122 -5.44 -1.68 2.95
N TRP A 123 -5.51 -0.76 3.93
CA TRP A 123 -5.30 0.67 3.66
C TRP A 123 -3.91 1.00 3.15
N HIS A 124 -2.87 0.37 3.71
CA HIS A 124 -1.50 0.54 3.22
C HIS A 124 -1.34 0.11 1.75
N ASP A 125 -2.01 -0.97 1.34
CA ASP A 125 -2.02 -1.44 -0.05
C ASP A 125 -2.81 -0.48 -0.95
N ILE A 126 -3.96 0.02 -0.47
CA ILE A 126 -4.77 1.02 -1.19
C ILE A 126 -3.95 2.29 -1.43
N ILE A 127 -3.27 2.81 -0.41
CA ILE A 127 -2.41 4.00 -0.51
C ILE A 127 -1.33 3.80 -1.55
N PHE A 128 -0.62 2.67 -1.50
CA PHE A 128 0.40 2.33 -2.49
C PHE A 128 -0.14 2.39 -3.91
N HIS A 129 -1.30 1.77 -4.17
CA HIS A 129 -1.89 1.76 -5.52
C HIS A 129 -2.38 3.14 -5.96
N GLU A 130 -2.91 3.93 -5.03
CA GLU A 130 -3.33 5.30 -5.28
C GLU A 130 -2.13 6.16 -5.69
N ASP A 131 -1.07 6.16 -4.86
CA ASP A 131 0.17 6.91 -5.09
C ASP A 131 0.82 6.50 -6.41
N LYS A 132 0.84 5.20 -6.71
CA LYS A 132 1.40 4.70 -7.96
C LYS A 132 0.59 5.17 -9.18
N LEU A 133 -0.74 5.25 -9.08
CA LEU A 133 -1.58 5.79 -10.14
C LEU A 133 -1.34 7.29 -10.35
N TRP A 134 -1.11 8.07 -9.30
CA TRP A 134 -0.68 9.48 -9.45
C TRP A 134 0.68 9.62 -10.11
N LEU A 135 1.65 8.79 -9.73
CA LEU A 135 2.97 8.79 -10.36
C LEU A 135 2.88 8.54 -11.87
N GLU A 136 2.00 7.64 -12.30
CA GLU A 136 1.76 7.43 -13.74
C GLU A 136 1.15 8.63 -14.45
N THR A 137 0.48 9.54 -13.74
CA THR A 137 -0.04 10.79 -14.31
C THR A 137 1.07 11.80 -14.54
N TYR A 138 2.03 11.94 -13.61
CA TYR A 138 3.20 12.80 -13.81
C TYR A 138 4.04 12.38 -15.02
N LYS A 139 4.08 11.08 -15.32
CA LYS A 139 4.90 10.52 -16.40
C LYS A 139 4.34 10.72 -17.80
N ARG A 140 3.08 11.14 -17.97
CA ARG A 140 2.36 11.18 -19.27
C ARG A 140 2.43 12.55 -19.92
N PRO A 141 3.32 12.83 -20.91
CA PRO A 141 3.66 14.17 -21.39
C PRO A 141 2.52 14.98 -22.05
N SER A 142 1.38 14.36 -22.35
CA SER A 142 0.28 14.94 -23.13
C SER A 142 -0.91 15.47 -22.30
N LEU A 143 -0.88 15.35 -20.98
CA LEU A 143 -1.94 15.87 -20.10
C LEU A 143 -1.55 17.26 -19.57
N GLU A 144 -2.51 18.19 -19.43
CA GLU A 144 -2.30 19.51 -18.80
C GLU A 144 -1.63 19.41 -17.42
N TRP A 145 -1.75 18.25 -16.76
CA TRP A 145 -1.17 17.91 -15.47
C TRP A 145 0.37 17.80 -15.44
N ASN A 146 1.08 17.75 -16.59
CA ASN A 146 2.55 17.78 -16.61
C ASN A 146 3.17 19.10 -16.16
N LEU A 147 2.35 20.15 -16.02
CA LEU A 147 2.77 21.42 -15.45
C LEU A 147 2.99 21.33 -13.93
N HIS A 148 2.44 20.31 -13.27
CA HIS A 148 2.58 20.14 -11.84
C HIS A 148 3.83 19.31 -11.54
N LYS A 149 4.93 20.00 -11.28
CA LYS A 149 6.13 19.37 -10.70
C LYS A 149 5.76 18.77 -9.35
N PRO A 150 6.12 17.50 -9.06
CA PRO A 150 5.90 16.96 -7.73
C PRO A 150 6.71 17.78 -6.72
N GLN A 151 6.08 18.15 -5.61
CA GLN A 151 6.75 18.80 -4.49
C GLN A 151 7.55 17.75 -3.69
N ASP A 152 8.62 18.18 -3.02
CA ASP A 152 9.49 17.29 -2.23
C ASP A 152 8.72 16.39 -1.25
N TRP A 153 7.72 16.94 -0.56
CA TRP A 153 6.91 16.17 0.39
C TRP A 153 6.07 15.08 -0.29
N GLN A 154 5.68 15.27 -1.56
CA GLN A 154 4.97 14.24 -2.33
C GLN A 154 5.92 13.10 -2.66
N LEU A 155 7.17 13.40 -3.03
CA LEU A 155 8.18 12.37 -3.25
C LEU A 155 8.53 11.62 -1.96
N GLU A 156 8.63 12.33 -0.84
CA GLU A 156 8.79 11.72 0.50
C GLU A 156 7.64 10.78 0.83
N TRP A 157 6.41 11.20 0.54
CA TRP A 157 5.20 10.39 0.72
C TRP A 157 5.22 9.13 -0.17
N TYR A 158 5.55 9.26 -1.45
CA TYR A 158 5.62 8.12 -2.38
C TYR A 158 6.76 7.15 -2.07
N ILE A 159 7.87 7.63 -1.49
CA ILE A 159 8.92 6.77 -0.94
C ILE A 159 8.41 6.04 0.29
N TRP A 160 7.69 6.75 1.18
CA TRP A 160 7.15 6.19 2.41
C TRP A 160 6.13 5.07 2.15
N SER A 161 5.23 5.23 1.17
CA SER A 161 4.29 4.17 0.76
C SER A 161 4.93 3.05 -0.07
N TRP A 162 6.20 3.22 -0.44
CA TRP A 162 7.02 2.38 -1.34
C TRP A 162 6.58 2.41 -2.81
N ALA A 163 5.68 3.32 -3.20
CA ALA A 163 5.17 3.45 -4.57
C ALA A 163 6.22 4.01 -5.56
N LEU A 164 7.09 4.91 -5.10
CA LEU A 164 8.15 5.49 -5.95
C LEU A 164 9.32 4.52 -6.13
N ARG A 165 9.81 4.39 -7.36
CA ARG A 165 11.01 3.63 -7.71
C ARG A 165 12.08 4.50 -8.37
N ILE A 166 13.30 3.98 -8.46
CA ILE A 166 14.43 4.68 -9.11
C ILE A 166 14.09 5.06 -10.55
N LYS A 167 13.43 4.17 -11.33
CA LYS A 167 13.00 4.48 -12.71
C LYS A 167 11.98 5.61 -12.79
N ASP A 168 11.10 5.73 -11.80
CA ASP A 168 10.09 6.78 -11.77
C ASP A 168 10.79 8.11 -11.47
N LEU A 169 11.67 8.15 -10.46
CA LEU A 169 12.50 9.32 -10.16
C LEU A 169 13.39 9.74 -11.36
N HIS A 170 13.97 8.77 -12.08
CA HIS A 170 14.74 9.03 -13.29
C HIS A 170 13.88 9.61 -14.41
N THR A 171 12.66 9.10 -14.59
CA THR A 171 11.72 9.61 -15.59
C THR A 171 11.36 11.07 -15.31
N LEU A 172 11.06 11.42 -14.05
CA LEU A 172 10.78 12.79 -13.61
C LEU A 172 11.98 13.72 -13.91
N LEU A 173 13.22 13.24 -13.70
CA LEU A 173 14.44 14.00 -14.04
C LEU A 173 14.56 14.22 -15.55
N MET A 174 14.38 13.19 -16.36
CA MET A 174 14.47 13.29 -17.82
C MET A 174 13.39 14.21 -18.41
N GLN A 175 12.22 14.26 -17.77
CA GLN A 175 11.11 15.15 -18.13
C GLN A 175 11.27 16.57 -17.54
N LYS A 176 12.37 16.88 -16.84
CA LYS A 176 12.62 18.18 -16.18
C LYS A 176 11.55 18.58 -15.15
N GLN A 177 10.83 17.60 -14.61
CA GLN A 177 9.85 17.81 -13.54
C GLN A 177 10.53 17.97 -12.18
N ILE A 178 11.70 17.34 -12.02
CA ILE A 178 12.61 17.56 -10.89
C ILE A 178 14.00 17.93 -11.43
N ASP A 179 14.81 18.57 -10.60
CA ASP A 179 16.21 18.85 -10.91
C ASP A 179 17.14 17.74 -10.38
N ARG A 180 18.43 17.87 -10.69
CA ARG A 180 19.45 16.91 -10.25
C ARG A 180 19.60 16.89 -8.72
N LYS A 181 19.42 18.02 -8.05
CA LYS A 181 19.54 18.13 -6.59
C LYS A 181 18.44 17.33 -5.89
N ILE A 182 17.20 17.40 -6.37
CA ILE A 182 16.07 16.59 -5.88
C ILE A 182 16.30 15.12 -6.18
N PHE A 183 16.80 14.78 -7.38
CA PHE A 183 17.13 13.41 -7.73
C PHE A 183 18.17 12.81 -6.75
N ASP A 184 19.29 13.51 -6.55
CA ASP A 184 20.37 13.05 -5.67
C ASP A 184 19.94 13.02 -4.18
N LYS A 185 19.02 13.90 -3.76
CA LYS A 185 18.40 13.88 -2.42
C LYS A 185 17.65 12.57 -2.15
N PHE A 186 16.85 12.10 -3.12
CA PHE A 186 15.91 10.99 -2.91
C PHE A 186 16.46 9.62 -3.32
N LEU A 187 17.43 9.57 -4.24
CA LEU A 187 18.03 8.33 -4.71
C LEU A 187 18.51 7.39 -3.57
N PRO A 188 19.19 7.88 -2.50
CA PRO A 188 19.66 7.00 -1.43
C PRO A 188 18.55 6.25 -0.67
N SER A 189 17.37 6.87 -0.52
CA SER A 189 16.21 6.22 0.11
C SER A 189 15.66 5.11 -0.79
N LEU A 190 15.61 5.34 -2.10
CA LEU A 190 15.16 4.34 -3.07
C LEU A 190 16.15 3.17 -3.19
N GLN A 191 17.46 3.43 -3.11
CA GLN A 191 18.47 2.37 -3.07
C GLN A 191 18.25 1.41 -1.89
N LYS A 192 17.90 1.94 -0.70
CA LYS A 192 17.59 1.14 0.49
C LYS A 192 16.31 0.31 0.34
N LEU A 193 15.34 0.81 -0.43
CA LEU A 193 14.07 0.12 -0.67
C LEU A 193 14.15 -0.94 -1.77
N LEU A 194 15.16 -0.88 -2.66
CA LEU A 194 15.21 -1.67 -3.87
C LEU A 194 15.06 -3.18 -3.64
N LEU A 195 15.77 -3.73 -2.65
CA LEU A 195 15.65 -5.17 -2.31
C LEU A 195 14.25 -5.53 -1.80
N THR A 196 13.61 -4.62 -1.06
CA THR A 196 12.23 -4.80 -0.59
C THR A 196 11.25 -4.75 -1.77
N GLN A 197 11.42 -3.79 -2.67
CA GLN A 197 10.57 -3.61 -3.85
C GLN A 197 10.65 -4.78 -4.84
N ILE A 198 11.77 -5.50 -4.91
CA ILE A 198 11.88 -6.73 -5.71
C ILE A 198 10.85 -7.79 -5.28
N TRP A 199 10.57 -7.89 -3.98
CA TRP A 199 9.65 -8.86 -3.38
C TRP A 199 8.22 -8.38 -3.24
N ASP A 200 7.98 -7.09 -3.50
CA ASP A 200 6.70 -6.48 -3.25
C ASP A 200 5.68 -6.88 -4.33
N THR A 201 4.73 -7.70 -3.95
CA THR A 201 3.70 -8.24 -4.83
C THR A 201 2.71 -7.19 -5.31
N ARG A 202 2.63 -6.01 -4.67
CA ARG A 202 1.72 -4.94 -5.08
C ARG A 202 2.08 -4.39 -6.46
N PHE A 203 3.37 -4.41 -6.83
CA PHE A 203 3.80 -4.06 -8.20
C PHE A 203 3.34 -5.08 -9.26
N GLU A 204 3.08 -6.34 -8.89
CA GLU A 204 2.62 -7.37 -9.85
C GLU A 204 1.21 -7.07 -10.37
N ALA A 205 0.32 -6.54 -9.52
CA ALA A 205 -1.03 -6.13 -9.92
C ALA A 205 -1.04 -5.04 -11.00
N LEU A 206 0.07 -4.31 -11.14
CA LEU A 206 0.28 -3.26 -12.12
C LEU A 206 1.20 -3.67 -13.28
N TRP A 207 1.67 -4.91 -13.31
CA TRP A 207 2.70 -5.38 -14.25
C TRP A 207 3.97 -4.54 -14.22
N ASP A 208 4.29 -3.97 -13.05
CA ASP A 208 5.33 -2.98 -12.87
C ASP A 208 6.40 -3.44 -11.87
N TYR A 209 6.64 -4.75 -11.78
CA TYR A 209 7.64 -5.32 -10.88
C TYR A 209 9.08 -5.08 -11.36
N VAL A 210 10.04 -5.09 -10.44
CA VAL A 210 11.47 -4.91 -10.75
C VAL A 210 12.00 -6.10 -11.58
N THR A 211 12.67 -5.80 -12.68
CA THR A 211 13.23 -6.78 -13.65
C THR A 211 14.76 -6.76 -13.66
N GLU A 212 15.39 -7.80 -14.21
CA GLU A 212 16.85 -7.82 -14.40
C GLU A 212 17.33 -6.68 -15.30
N GLN A 213 16.59 -6.37 -16.37
CA GLN A 213 16.91 -5.24 -17.25
C GLN A 213 16.88 -3.92 -16.49
N GLU A 214 15.90 -3.72 -15.60
CA GLU A 214 15.82 -2.52 -14.78
C GLU A 214 17.03 -2.39 -13.83
N ILE A 215 17.49 -3.49 -13.23
CA ILE A 215 18.71 -3.50 -12.41
C ILE A 215 19.96 -3.19 -13.24
N LYS A 216 20.03 -3.71 -14.47
CA LYS A 216 21.11 -3.40 -15.42
C LYS A 216 21.15 -1.91 -15.72
N ASP A 217 20.01 -1.32 -16.07
CA ASP A 217 19.88 0.11 -16.37
C ASP A 217 20.31 0.97 -15.16
N TYR A 218 19.96 0.56 -13.94
CA TYR A 218 20.36 1.27 -12.73
C TYR A 218 21.87 1.21 -12.47
N TYR A 219 22.50 0.07 -12.76
CA TYR A 219 23.94 -0.09 -12.61
C TYR A 219 24.70 0.72 -13.66
N GLU A 220 24.28 0.64 -14.93
CA GLU A 220 24.90 1.39 -16.04
C GLU A 220 24.71 2.91 -15.89
N GLY A 221 23.58 3.33 -15.30
CA GLY A 221 23.32 4.71 -14.92
C GLY A 221 24.04 5.19 -13.66
N TRP A 222 24.87 4.35 -13.02
CA TRP A 222 25.55 4.63 -11.75
C TRP A 222 24.60 4.99 -10.59
N TYR A 223 23.34 4.52 -10.66
CA TYR A 223 22.34 4.73 -9.62
C TYR A 223 22.44 3.72 -8.48
N ILE A 224 23.10 2.58 -8.70
CA ILE A 224 23.36 1.57 -7.67
C ILE A 224 24.80 1.07 -7.79
N SER A 225 25.37 0.59 -6.68
CA SER A 225 26.69 -0.03 -6.67
C SER A 225 26.66 -1.43 -7.32
N LYS A 226 27.83 -1.92 -7.74
CA LYS A 226 28.00 -3.28 -8.26
C LYS A 226 27.48 -4.34 -7.27
N ASP A 227 27.80 -4.19 -5.98
CA ASP A 227 27.41 -5.14 -4.94
C ASP A 227 25.89 -5.19 -4.78
N LEU A 228 25.23 -4.01 -4.76
CA LEU A 228 23.78 -3.94 -4.68
C LEU A 228 23.12 -4.54 -5.93
N ALA A 229 23.67 -4.29 -7.12
CA ALA A 229 23.18 -4.89 -8.36
C ALA A 229 23.25 -6.42 -8.31
N MET A 230 24.38 -6.99 -7.88
CA MET A 230 24.57 -8.43 -7.73
C MET A 230 23.57 -9.04 -6.75
N GLU A 231 23.32 -8.38 -5.62
CA GLU A 231 22.30 -8.83 -4.66
C GLU A 231 20.89 -8.78 -5.25
N CYS A 232 20.56 -7.72 -5.99
CA CYS A 232 19.28 -7.59 -6.67
C CYS A 232 19.05 -8.72 -7.69
N TYR A 233 20.03 -9.04 -8.53
CA TYR A 233 19.93 -10.17 -9.47
C TYR A 233 19.68 -11.49 -8.75
N LYS A 234 20.39 -11.76 -7.64
CA LYS A 234 20.16 -12.95 -6.83
C LYS A 234 18.72 -13.01 -6.30
N LYS A 235 18.19 -11.90 -5.78
CA LYS A 235 16.82 -11.82 -5.26
C LYS A 235 15.75 -11.96 -6.35
N ILE A 236 15.96 -11.38 -7.52
CA ILE A 236 15.06 -11.55 -8.67
C ILE A 236 14.99 -13.02 -9.08
N LYS A 237 16.14 -13.68 -9.23
CA LYS A 237 16.21 -15.11 -9.56
C LYS A 237 15.51 -15.99 -8.51
N GLU A 238 15.68 -15.67 -7.23
CA GLU A 238 15.00 -16.35 -6.12
C GLU A 238 13.47 -16.20 -6.22
N ARG A 239 12.99 -14.96 -6.39
CA ARG A 239 11.57 -14.64 -6.56
C ARG A 239 10.97 -15.39 -7.75
N ASP A 240 11.63 -15.34 -8.89
CA ASP A 240 11.13 -15.93 -10.13
C ASP A 240 11.11 -17.46 -10.05
N SER A 241 12.10 -18.07 -9.39
CA SER A 241 12.09 -19.52 -9.08
C SER A 241 10.89 -19.91 -8.20
N ILE A 242 10.59 -19.12 -7.16
CA ILE A 242 9.42 -19.35 -6.30
C ILE A 242 8.12 -19.24 -7.11
N LYS A 243 8.00 -18.24 -7.99
CA LYS A 243 6.83 -18.07 -8.87
C LYS A 243 6.65 -19.27 -9.80
N GLN A 244 7.71 -19.70 -10.48
CA GLN A 244 7.67 -20.86 -11.37
C GLN A 244 7.25 -22.13 -10.64
N ARG A 245 7.77 -22.36 -9.43
CA ARG A 245 7.36 -23.51 -8.58
C ARG A 245 5.88 -23.44 -8.20
N LYS A 246 5.37 -22.26 -7.83
CA LYS A 246 3.94 -22.07 -7.52
C LYS A 246 3.07 -22.34 -8.73
N GLU A 247 3.44 -21.84 -9.91
CA GLU A 247 2.69 -22.08 -11.15
C GLU A 247 2.73 -23.54 -11.59
N LYS A 248 3.89 -24.22 -11.49
CA LYS A 248 4.00 -25.66 -11.74
C LYS A 248 3.07 -26.46 -10.83
N ARG A 249 3.08 -26.17 -9.53
CA ARG A 249 2.20 -26.83 -8.55
C ARG A 249 0.71 -26.59 -8.83
N LYS A 250 0.32 -25.37 -9.22
CA LYS A 250 -1.07 -25.08 -9.62
C LYS A 250 -1.49 -25.89 -10.85
N LYS A 251 -0.62 -26.01 -11.85
CA LYS A 251 -0.88 -26.84 -13.05
C LYS A 251 -1.03 -28.32 -12.70
N GLU A 252 -0.14 -28.86 -11.86
CA GLU A 252 -0.22 -30.24 -11.38
C GLU A 252 -1.52 -30.53 -10.63
N ILE A 253 -1.93 -29.63 -9.72
CA ILE A 253 -3.21 -29.76 -8.99
C ILE A 253 -4.39 -29.74 -9.96
N ARG A 254 -4.39 -28.83 -10.94
CA ARG A 254 -5.45 -28.76 -11.97
C ARG A 254 -5.52 -30.04 -12.81
N SER A 255 -4.36 -30.57 -13.26
CA SER A 255 -4.30 -31.83 -14.01
C SER A 255 -4.90 -32.99 -13.21
N LYS A 256 -4.43 -33.19 -11.98
CA LYS A 256 -4.94 -34.24 -11.09
C LYS A 256 -6.43 -34.10 -10.78
N THR A 257 -6.91 -32.87 -10.61
CA THR A 257 -8.33 -32.61 -10.39
C THR A 257 -9.15 -32.96 -11.63
N HIS A 258 -8.68 -32.60 -12.83
CA HIS A 258 -9.34 -32.93 -14.08
C HIS A 258 -9.39 -34.43 -14.34
N GLU A 259 -8.27 -35.13 -14.13
CA GLU A 259 -8.18 -36.60 -14.21
C GLU A 259 -9.15 -37.27 -13.23
N TRP A 260 -9.22 -36.80 -11.99
CA TRP A 260 -10.13 -37.32 -10.98
C TRP A 260 -11.60 -37.08 -11.34
N VAL A 261 -11.97 -35.86 -11.78
CA VAL A 261 -13.33 -35.56 -12.24
C VAL A 261 -13.73 -36.47 -13.42
N ASN A 262 -12.85 -36.64 -14.40
CA ASN A 262 -13.12 -37.52 -15.54
C ASN A 262 -13.24 -39.00 -15.13
N SER A 263 -12.52 -39.45 -14.10
CA SER A 263 -12.65 -40.83 -13.59
C SER A 263 -13.96 -41.11 -12.84
N ILE A 264 -14.66 -40.07 -12.38
CA ILE A 264 -15.93 -40.20 -11.64
C ILE A 264 -17.13 -40.03 -12.57
N TYR A 265 -17.01 -39.16 -13.57
CA TYR A 265 -18.13 -38.72 -14.41
C TYR A 265 -17.98 -39.06 -15.90
N GLY A 266 -16.86 -39.66 -16.31
CA GLY A 266 -16.62 -40.17 -17.66
C GLY A 266 -16.64 -41.69 -17.68
#